data_AF-A0A1G8YHN1-F1
#
_entry.id   AF-A0A1G8YHN1-F1
#
_cell.length_a   1.000
_cell.length_b   1.000
_cell.length_c   1.000
_cell.angle_alpha   90.00
_cell.angle_beta   90.00
_cell.angle_gamma   90.00
#
_symmetry.space_group_name_H-M   'P 1'
#
loop_
_entity.id
_entity.type
_entity.pdbx_description
1 polymer ?
#
loop_
_entity_poly.entity_id
_entity_poly.type
_entity_poly.pdbx_seq_one_letter_code
_entity_poly.pdbx_strand_id
1 'polypeptide(L)'
;MHNSRMGRVIALAAGVAMSCAAMAGQAFAAPPPSLPGDPTPQVVGGGPAAKGEFPWMVRLSMGCGGAMYSESLVLTAAHCLGSTGPNTSITVTYGVVDLQDSTATRRTSSYVYKYPGYGTSEGGDWALVKLSSPITGAATLPITTTKSFDTGTFTIAGWGDTSEGGSASRYLLKAQVPFVDDTTCRNSGSYYRDLIFNAELCAGYPEGGVDTCQGDSGGPMFRRDNNNAWIQVGIVSHGDGCARRNAPGVYTEVSTFASAIAAKAAELGGGPTPPPTGKVFENTGNVSIPDAGAAVTSSIAVTGLTGKAPATLKVGVDIKHTYRGDLVIDLVAPDGTTYRMKNASNDSSDNVITTYTVDASSEVAGGTWKLRVQDTYSADTGYIDSWKLTF
;
A
#
# COMPACT_ATOMS: atom_id res chain seq x y z
N MET A 1 -32.44 48.32 67.39
CA MET A 1 -32.97 46.99 67.06
C MET A 1 -32.20 46.47 65.86
N HIS A 2 -31.55 45.29 66.00
CA HIS A 2 -30.89 44.44 64.99
C HIS A 2 -29.79 45.06 64.10
N ASN A 3 -28.50 44.88 64.46
CA ASN A 3 -27.54 43.82 64.04
C ASN A 3 -27.10 43.94 62.56
N SER A 4 -25.83 43.86 62.16
CA SER A 4 -24.57 43.48 62.80
C SER A 4 -23.37 44.01 61.98
N ARG A 5 -22.22 44.20 62.64
CA ARG A 5 -20.93 44.65 62.09
C ARG A 5 -20.21 43.54 61.32
N MET A 6 -19.41 43.90 60.31
CA MET A 6 -18.16 43.23 59.87
C MET A 6 -17.48 44.21 58.90
N GLY A 7 -16.25 44.73 59.11
CA GLY A 7 -15.03 44.02 59.49
C GLY A 7 -14.25 43.70 58.20
N ARG A 8 -13.68 44.71 57.52
CA ARG A 8 -12.86 44.49 56.30
C ARG A 8 -11.51 43.89 56.68
N VAL A 9 -11.29 42.64 56.32
CA VAL A 9 -10.00 41.94 56.38
C VAL A 9 -9.31 42.08 55.02
N ILE A 10 -8.07 42.56 55.04
CA ILE A 10 -7.16 42.64 53.89
C ILE A 10 -6.56 41.24 53.68
N ALA A 11 -6.70 40.69 52.47
CA ALA A 11 -6.02 39.45 52.06
C ALA A 11 -5.11 39.72 50.86
N LEU A 12 -3.82 39.43 51.04
CA LEU A 12 -2.77 39.42 50.03
C LEU A 12 -3.11 38.46 48.88
N ALA A 13 -3.02 38.93 47.64
CA ALA A 13 -2.97 38.08 46.45
C ALA A 13 -1.51 37.80 46.07
N ALA A 14 -1.10 36.53 46.16
CA ALA A 14 0.16 36.03 45.64
C ALA A 14 0.07 35.92 44.10
N GLY A 15 0.98 36.60 43.38
CA GLY A 15 1.10 36.50 41.94
C GLY A 15 1.80 35.21 41.53
N VAL A 16 1.12 34.37 40.74
CA VAL A 16 1.72 33.24 40.03
C VAL A 16 2.11 33.74 38.63
N ALA A 17 3.41 33.79 38.36
CA ALA A 17 3.95 34.08 37.03
C ALA A 17 3.76 32.85 36.13
N MET A 18 2.92 32.98 35.10
CA MET A 18 2.70 31.96 34.08
C MET A 18 3.68 32.23 32.92
N SER A 19 4.73 31.43 32.83
CA SER A 19 5.69 31.44 31.72
C SER A 19 5.07 30.80 30.48
N CYS A 20 4.64 31.61 29.51
CA CYS A 20 4.30 31.16 28.16
C CYS A 20 5.60 30.90 27.36
N ALA A 21 5.96 29.63 27.18
CA ALA A 21 6.93 29.25 26.16
C ALA A 21 6.26 29.34 24.79
N ALA A 22 6.64 30.32 23.98
CA ALA A 22 6.23 30.42 22.58
C ALA A 22 6.97 29.35 21.76
N MET A 23 6.24 28.33 21.31
CA MET A 23 6.71 27.39 20.30
C MET A 23 6.71 28.12 18.95
N ALA A 24 7.90 28.46 18.45
CA ALA A 24 8.07 28.94 17.08
C ALA A 24 7.83 27.79 16.10
N GLY A 25 6.61 27.70 15.58
CA GLY A 25 6.30 26.84 14.44
C GLY A 25 7.05 27.34 13.21
N GLN A 26 7.83 26.46 12.58
CA GLN A 26 8.38 26.73 11.24
C GLN A 26 7.21 26.81 10.26
N ALA A 27 6.87 28.03 9.84
CA ALA A 27 5.95 28.26 8.74
C ALA A 27 6.65 27.83 7.45
N PHE A 28 6.17 26.75 6.82
CA PHE A 28 6.49 26.48 5.43
C PHE A 28 5.96 27.65 4.60
N ALA A 29 6.85 28.33 3.87
CA ALA A 29 6.45 29.37 2.93
C ALA A 29 5.46 28.77 1.92
N ALA A 30 4.30 29.40 1.78
CA ALA A 30 3.34 29.05 0.75
C ALA A 30 4.01 29.17 -0.63
N PRO A 31 3.75 28.25 -1.57
CA PRO A 31 4.24 28.39 -2.94
C PRO A 31 3.74 29.71 -3.55
N PRO A 32 4.52 30.32 -4.47
CA PRO A 32 4.13 31.57 -5.09
C PRO A 32 2.78 31.40 -5.81
N PRO A 33 1.93 32.44 -5.82
CA PRO A 33 0.68 32.41 -6.55
C PRO A 33 0.96 32.20 -8.04
N SER A 34 0.14 31.38 -8.69
CA SER A 34 0.17 31.16 -10.14
C SER A 34 -0.07 32.48 -10.88
N LEU A 35 0.65 32.66 -11.99
CA LEU A 35 0.50 33.84 -12.85
C LEU A 35 -0.87 33.81 -13.56
N PRO A 36 -1.46 34.98 -13.86
CA PRO A 36 -2.71 35.04 -14.63
C PRO A 36 -2.46 34.49 -16.04
N GLY A 37 -3.00 33.30 -16.36
CA GLY A 37 -2.91 32.70 -17.69
C GLY A 37 -2.49 31.24 -17.73
N ASP A 38 -2.02 30.66 -16.63
CA ASP A 38 -1.82 29.20 -16.56
C ASP A 38 -3.19 28.52 -16.41
N PRO A 39 -3.63 27.64 -17.33
CA PRO A 39 -4.83 26.85 -17.13
C PRO A 39 -4.57 25.95 -15.93
N THR A 40 -5.21 26.24 -14.79
CA THR A 40 -5.16 25.39 -13.61
C THR A 40 -5.92 24.11 -13.93
N PRO A 41 -5.25 22.97 -14.19
CA PRO A 41 -5.95 21.73 -14.44
C PRO A 41 -6.48 21.24 -13.09
N GLN A 42 -7.78 20.95 -13.01
CA GLN A 42 -8.43 20.48 -11.78
C GLN A 42 -8.98 19.07 -12.02
N VAL A 43 -8.75 18.09 -11.14
CA VAL A 43 -9.76 17.02 -10.95
C VAL A 43 -11.05 17.77 -10.65
N VAL A 44 -12.25 17.32 -11.04
CA VAL A 44 -13.43 18.18 -10.82
C VAL A 44 -13.44 18.65 -9.35
N GLY A 45 -13.29 19.95 -9.10
CA GLY A 45 -13.12 20.57 -7.77
C GLY A 45 -11.82 20.28 -6.95
N GLY A 46 -10.81 19.64 -7.51
CA GLY A 46 -9.49 19.33 -6.94
C GLY A 46 -8.35 20.26 -7.37
N GLY A 47 -7.11 19.91 -7.02
CA GLY A 47 -5.90 20.71 -7.31
C GLY A 47 -4.68 19.86 -7.70
N PRO A 48 -3.57 20.49 -8.13
CA PRO A 48 -2.37 19.76 -8.54
C PRO A 48 -1.71 19.03 -7.37
N ALA A 49 -1.18 17.84 -7.67
CA ALA A 49 -0.32 17.09 -6.75
C ALA A 49 1.14 17.56 -6.87
N ALA A 50 1.84 17.69 -5.74
CA ALA A 50 3.25 18.04 -5.76
C ALA A 50 4.12 16.87 -6.25
N LYS A 51 5.28 17.17 -6.85
CA LYS A 51 6.24 16.13 -7.26
C LYS A 51 6.65 15.31 -6.03
N GLY A 52 6.47 13.99 -6.11
CA GLY A 52 6.78 13.06 -5.02
C GLY A 52 5.71 12.96 -3.92
N GLU A 53 4.58 13.65 -4.04
CA GLU A 53 3.50 13.57 -3.04
C GLU A 53 2.83 12.18 -3.00
N PHE A 54 2.58 11.61 -4.19
CA PHE A 54 2.01 10.26 -4.36
C PHE A 54 2.92 9.43 -5.27
N PRO A 55 4.07 8.97 -4.76
CA PRO A 55 5.14 8.39 -5.58
C PRO A 55 4.83 6.99 -6.13
N TRP A 56 3.69 6.38 -5.77
CA TRP A 56 3.21 5.08 -6.29
C TRP A 56 2.32 5.22 -7.53
N MET A 57 1.91 6.43 -7.89
CA MET A 57 0.97 6.66 -8.99
C MET A 57 1.54 6.22 -10.34
N VAL A 58 0.70 5.59 -11.16
CA VAL A 58 1.03 5.28 -12.56
C VAL A 58 -0.08 5.70 -13.51
N ARG A 59 0.32 6.02 -14.74
CA ARG A 59 -0.58 6.19 -15.89
C ARG A 59 -0.37 5.04 -16.86
N LEU A 60 -1.47 4.40 -17.25
CA LEU A 60 -1.49 3.34 -18.26
C LEU A 60 -1.83 3.93 -19.64
N SER A 61 -1.26 3.35 -20.69
CA SER A 61 -1.34 3.89 -22.07
C SER A 61 -2.74 3.95 -22.68
N MET A 62 -3.71 3.18 -22.16
CA MET A 62 -5.11 3.26 -22.59
C MET A 62 -5.89 4.39 -21.89
N GLY A 63 -5.24 5.19 -21.04
CA GLY A 63 -5.87 6.32 -20.36
C GLY A 63 -6.23 6.06 -18.91
N CYS A 64 -6.14 4.82 -18.41
CA CYS A 64 -6.40 4.50 -17.00
C CYS A 64 -5.26 4.87 -16.06
N GLY A 65 -5.59 5.03 -14.78
CA GLY A 65 -4.66 5.11 -13.66
C GLY A 65 -4.34 3.76 -13.03
N GLY A 66 -3.48 3.79 -12.03
CA GLY A 66 -3.16 2.66 -11.16
C GLY A 66 -2.21 3.07 -10.05
N ALA A 67 -1.89 2.12 -9.18
CA ALA A 67 -0.84 2.26 -8.17
C ALA A 67 0.14 1.10 -8.25
N MET A 68 1.42 1.38 -8.02
CA MET A 68 2.43 0.34 -7.81
C MET A 68 2.05 -0.47 -6.56
N TYR A 69 1.73 -1.75 -6.75
CA TYR A 69 1.48 -2.72 -5.68
C TYR A 69 2.80 -3.34 -5.20
N SER A 70 3.70 -3.64 -6.14
CA SER A 70 5.09 -4.03 -5.91
C SER A 70 5.97 -3.43 -7.01
N GLU A 71 7.30 -3.58 -6.94
CA GLU A 71 8.20 -3.08 -8.00
C GLU A 71 7.90 -3.67 -9.39
N SER A 72 7.14 -4.77 -9.48
CA SER A 72 6.80 -5.46 -10.73
C SER A 72 5.30 -5.54 -11.02
N LEU A 73 4.44 -5.01 -10.15
CA LEU A 73 2.99 -5.11 -10.28
C LEU A 73 2.31 -3.76 -10.06
N VAL A 74 1.39 -3.45 -10.95
CA VAL A 74 0.43 -2.34 -10.79
C VAL A 74 -0.94 -2.93 -10.47
N LEU A 75 -1.59 -2.38 -9.45
CA LEU A 75 -3.01 -2.59 -9.17
C LEU A 75 -3.83 -1.52 -9.90
N THR A 76 -4.85 -1.95 -10.64
CA THR A 76 -5.73 -1.11 -11.44
C THR A 76 -7.13 -1.75 -11.54
N ALA A 77 -8.03 -1.20 -12.35
CA ALA A 77 -9.36 -1.74 -12.57
C ALA A 77 -9.39 -2.83 -13.67
N ALA A 78 -10.30 -3.80 -13.55
CA ALA A 78 -10.49 -4.85 -14.55
C ALA A 78 -11.03 -4.30 -15.87
N HIS A 79 -11.90 -3.29 -15.84
CA HIS A 79 -12.46 -2.68 -17.03
C HIS A 79 -11.41 -1.99 -17.92
N CYS A 80 -10.27 -1.58 -17.34
CA CYS A 80 -9.16 -0.98 -18.07
C CYS A 80 -8.42 -1.96 -18.98
N LEU A 81 -8.56 -3.27 -18.73
CA LEU A 81 -7.76 -4.30 -19.37
C LEU A 81 -8.59 -5.16 -20.34
N GLY A 82 -7.91 -5.69 -21.36
CA GLY A 82 -8.40 -6.81 -22.16
C GLY A 82 -8.27 -8.15 -21.42
N SER A 83 -8.50 -9.27 -22.11
CA SER A 83 -8.48 -10.61 -21.50
C SER A 83 -7.20 -10.93 -20.72
N THR A 84 -7.34 -11.67 -19.62
CA THR A 84 -6.23 -12.22 -18.84
C THR A 84 -5.27 -13.03 -19.72
N GLY A 85 -3.97 -12.82 -19.56
CA GLY A 85 -2.94 -13.53 -20.31
C GLY A 85 -1.67 -12.72 -20.56
N PRO A 86 -0.71 -13.29 -21.33
CA PRO A 86 0.45 -12.56 -21.81
C PRO A 86 0.02 -11.31 -22.57
N ASN A 87 0.61 -10.17 -22.22
CA ASN A 87 0.30 -8.88 -22.83
C ASN A 87 1.54 -7.99 -22.76
N THR A 88 1.90 -7.37 -23.87
CA THR A 88 3.04 -6.45 -23.98
C THR A 88 2.67 -5.07 -24.50
N SER A 89 1.37 -4.81 -24.70
CA SER A 89 0.87 -3.59 -25.37
C SER A 89 0.59 -2.44 -24.42
N ILE A 90 0.60 -2.67 -23.10
CA ILE A 90 0.34 -1.64 -22.10
C ILE A 90 1.65 -0.99 -21.72
N THR A 91 1.76 0.32 -21.89
CA THR A 91 2.86 1.10 -21.33
C THR A 91 2.42 1.70 -20.00
N VAL A 92 3.16 1.39 -18.94
CA VAL A 92 3.06 1.96 -17.60
C VAL A 92 4.04 3.12 -17.49
N THR A 93 3.55 4.31 -17.18
CA THR A 93 4.34 5.52 -16.93
C THR A 93 4.36 5.81 -15.43
N TYR A 94 5.55 5.92 -14.85
CA TYR A 94 5.79 6.03 -13.41
C TYR A 94 6.75 7.19 -13.07
N GLY A 95 6.64 7.73 -11.85
CA GLY A 95 7.65 8.61 -11.25
C GLY A 95 7.56 10.08 -11.63
N VAL A 96 6.46 10.50 -12.26
CA VAL A 96 6.24 11.88 -12.70
C VAL A 96 4.86 12.37 -12.31
N VAL A 97 4.72 13.69 -12.19
CA VAL A 97 3.41 14.36 -12.08
C VAL A 97 3.01 15.01 -13.41
N ASP A 98 3.96 15.32 -14.28
CA ASP A 98 3.73 15.81 -15.64
C ASP A 98 4.00 14.67 -16.63
N LEU A 99 2.98 14.28 -17.42
CA LEU A 99 3.10 13.18 -18.39
C LEU A 99 4.07 13.46 -19.55
N GLN A 100 4.46 14.71 -19.76
CA GLN A 100 5.48 15.11 -20.74
C GLN A 100 6.89 15.21 -20.12
N ASP A 101 7.05 14.98 -18.82
CA ASP A 101 8.37 14.97 -18.19
C ASP A 101 9.22 13.82 -18.77
N SER A 102 10.37 14.18 -19.35
CA SER A 102 11.31 13.23 -19.94
C SER A 102 11.92 12.28 -18.92
N THR A 103 11.87 12.60 -17.62
CA THR A 103 12.37 11.71 -16.56
C THR A 103 11.39 10.59 -16.20
N ALA A 104 10.25 10.48 -16.88
CA ALA A 104 9.29 9.42 -16.61
C ALA A 104 9.88 8.03 -16.90
N THR A 105 9.78 7.15 -15.90
CA THR A 105 10.11 5.73 -16.08
C THR A 105 8.98 5.06 -16.82
N ARG A 106 9.28 4.40 -17.92
CA ARG A 106 8.31 3.62 -18.70
C ARG A 106 8.66 2.15 -18.69
N ARG A 107 7.66 1.31 -18.48
CA ARG A 107 7.74 -0.16 -18.58
C ARG A 107 6.55 -0.67 -19.35
N THR A 108 6.78 -1.63 -20.23
CA THR A 108 5.69 -2.37 -20.86
C THR A 108 5.14 -3.42 -19.90
N SER A 109 3.94 -3.91 -20.15
CA SER A 109 3.43 -5.14 -19.54
C SER A 109 4.19 -6.37 -20.04
N SER A 110 4.15 -7.46 -19.26
CA SER A 110 4.43 -8.83 -19.71
C SER A 110 3.22 -9.74 -19.57
N TYR A 111 2.34 -9.44 -18.61
CA TYR A 111 1.13 -10.20 -18.34
C TYR A 111 0.06 -9.29 -17.72
N VAL A 112 -1.21 -9.57 -17.99
CA VAL A 112 -2.34 -8.93 -17.32
C VAL A 112 -3.26 -9.97 -16.72
N TYR A 113 -3.79 -9.67 -15.54
CA TYR A 113 -4.81 -10.47 -14.88
C TYR A 113 -6.02 -9.59 -14.56
N LYS A 114 -7.18 -9.98 -15.09
CA LYS A 114 -8.48 -9.44 -14.68
C LYS A 114 -9.12 -10.37 -13.67
N TYR A 115 -9.73 -9.80 -12.63
CA TYR A 115 -10.51 -10.59 -11.70
C TYR A 115 -11.70 -11.26 -12.40
N PRO A 116 -11.88 -12.59 -12.28
CA PRO A 116 -12.99 -13.30 -12.92
C PRO A 116 -14.38 -12.91 -12.41
N GLY A 117 -14.47 -12.38 -11.18
CA GLY A 117 -15.74 -11.91 -10.62
C GLY A 117 -16.26 -10.63 -11.29
N TYR A 118 -15.39 -9.86 -11.96
CA TYR A 118 -15.78 -8.62 -12.63
C TYR A 118 -16.83 -8.87 -13.73
N GLY A 119 -17.93 -8.11 -13.68
CA GLY A 119 -19.08 -8.29 -14.56
C GLY A 119 -20.08 -9.36 -14.11
N THR A 120 -19.86 -9.95 -12.94
CA THR A 120 -20.82 -10.84 -12.26
C THR A 120 -21.38 -10.17 -11.01
N SER A 121 -22.31 -10.84 -10.32
CA SER A 121 -22.85 -10.37 -9.03
C SER A 121 -21.82 -10.32 -7.89
N GLU A 122 -20.60 -10.86 -8.10
CA GLU A 122 -19.50 -10.73 -7.15
C GLU A 122 -18.85 -9.34 -7.19
N GLY A 123 -18.98 -8.62 -8.31
CA GLY A 123 -18.30 -7.34 -8.52
C GLY A 123 -16.79 -7.51 -8.64
N GLY A 124 -16.02 -6.62 -7.99
CA GLY A 124 -14.56 -6.72 -7.97
C GLY A 124 -13.92 -6.27 -9.27
N ASP A 125 -14.11 -5.00 -9.62
CA ASP A 125 -13.43 -4.34 -10.74
C ASP A 125 -11.97 -4.03 -10.40
N TRP A 126 -11.18 -5.09 -10.22
CA TRP A 126 -9.74 -5.01 -9.94
C TRP A 126 -8.94 -5.92 -10.87
N ALA A 127 -7.71 -5.51 -11.13
CA ALA A 127 -6.79 -6.22 -12.00
C ALA A 127 -5.33 -5.93 -11.65
N LEU A 128 -4.45 -6.81 -12.11
CA LEU A 128 -3.00 -6.66 -11.97
C LEU A 128 -2.34 -6.57 -13.35
N VAL A 129 -1.46 -5.60 -13.51
CA VAL A 129 -0.55 -5.50 -14.66
C VAL A 129 0.85 -5.86 -14.18
N LYS A 130 1.40 -6.96 -14.70
CA LYS A 130 2.79 -7.36 -14.48
C LYS A 130 3.68 -6.63 -15.46
N LEU A 131 4.69 -5.94 -14.95
CA LEU A 131 5.67 -5.23 -15.77
C LEU A 131 6.59 -6.21 -16.50
N SER A 132 7.18 -5.79 -17.61
CA SER A 132 8.20 -6.54 -18.35
C SER A 132 9.54 -6.62 -17.62
N SER A 133 9.80 -5.65 -16.74
CA SER A 133 10.90 -5.67 -15.77
C SER A 133 10.54 -4.81 -14.56
N PRO A 134 11.09 -5.11 -13.36
CA PRO A 134 10.86 -4.32 -12.17
C PRO A 134 11.30 -2.85 -12.34
N ILE A 135 10.66 -1.95 -11.61
CA ILE A 135 11.15 -0.60 -11.35
C ILE A 135 11.78 -0.62 -9.95
N THR A 136 13.09 -0.82 -9.89
CA THR A 136 13.85 -0.89 -8.64
C THR A 136 13.68 0.39 -7.83
N GLY A 137 13.31 0.25 -6.55
CA GLY A 137 13.07 1.37 -5.64
C GLY A 137 11.74 2.09 -5.89
N ALA A 138 10.82 1.53 -6.68
CA ALA A 138 9.49 2.10 -6.85
C ALA A 138 8.76 2.14 -5.49
N ALA A 139 8.27 3.32 -5.12
CA ALA A 139 7.37 3.44 -3.99
C ALA A 139 6.06 2.69 -4.30
N THR A 140 5.60 1.90 -3.34
CA THR A 140 4.36 1.12 -3.45
C THR A 140 3.27 1.71 -2.55
N LEU A 141 2.02 1.42 -2.89
CA LEU A 141 0.88 1.72 -2.06
C LEU A 141 0.34 0.42 -1.44
N PRO A 142 0.51 0.20 -0.13
CA PRO A 142 -0.08 -0.96 0.54
C PRO A 142 -1.61 -0.91 0.45
N ILE A 143 -2.24 -2.07 0.36
CA ILE A 143 -3.71 -2.18 0.37
C ILE A 143 -4.22 -2.43 1.79
N THR A 144 -5.43 -1.93 2.10
CA THR A 144 -6.13 -2.33 3.32
C THR A 144 -6.56 -3.80 3.26
N THR A 145 -6.51 -4.49 4.39
CA THR A 145 -7.04 -5.87 4.56
C THR A 145 -8.25 -5.91 5.51
N THR A 146 -8.75 -4.74 5.91
CA THR A 146 -9.82 -4.61 6.91
C THR A 146 -10.77 -3.48 6.53
N LYS A 147 -12.05 -3.65 6.87
CA LYS A 147 -13.08 -2.65 6.63
C LYS A 147 -12.99 -1.41 7.51
N SER A 148 -12.09 -1.41 8.50
CA SER A 148 -11.93 -0.27 9.42
C SER A 148 -11.52 1.04 8.73
N PHE A 149 -11.01 0.96 7.49
CA PHE A 149 -10.61 2.13 6.71
C PHE A 149 -11.63 2.54 5.64
N ASP A 150 -12.74 1.81 5.50
CA ASP A 150 -13.69 1.94 4.38
C ASP A 150 -14.70 3.09 4.56
N THR A 151 -14.55 3.90 5.62
CA THR A 151 -15.39 5.06 5.92
C THR A 151 -14.55 6.34 6.02
N GLY A 152 -15.17 7.51 6.19
CA GLY A 152 -14.45 8.78 6.41
C GLY A 152 -14.09 9.51 5.11
N THR A 153 -12.99 10.24 5.09
CA THR A 153 -12.56 11.01 3.91
C THR A 153 -11.41 10.31 3.21
N PHE A 154 -11.51 10.23 1.89
CA PHE A 154 -10.51 9.62 1.03
C PHE A 154 -9.83 10.66 0.16
N THR A 155 -8.58 10.36 -0.22
CA THR A 155 -7.87 11.04 -1.29
C THR A 155 -8.02 10.22 -2.57
N ILE A 156 -8.35 10.91 -3.65
CA ILE A 156 -8.32 10.40 -5.02
C ILE A 156 -7.27 11.19 -5.80
N ALA A 157 -6.58 10.53 -6.73
CA ALA A 157 -5.60 11.17 -7.58
C ALA A 157 -5.52 10.53 -8.97
N GLY A 158 -5.23 11.33 -9.99
CA GLY A 158 -5.10 10.85 -11.36
C GLY A 158 -4.89 11.95 -12.39
N TRP A 159 -4.89 11.53 -13.65
CA TRP A 159 -4.71 12.38 -14.84
C TRP A 159 -5.97 12.35 -15.72
N GLY A 160 -7.12 12.07 -15.12
CA GLY A 160 -8.40 12.05 -15.79
C GLY A 160 -8.82 13.43 -16.29
N ASP A 161 -9.99 13.45 -16.90
CA ASP A 161 -10.66 14.63 -17.40
C ASP A 161 -10.95 15.57 -16.24
N THR A 162 -10.76 16.86 -16.52
CA THR A 162 -10.94 17.92 -15.51
C THR A 162 -12.38 18.39 -15.38
N SER A 163 -13.25 17.89 -16.26
CA SER A 163 -14.69 18.14 -16.31
C SER A 163 -15.35 16.99 -17.08
N GLU A 164 -16.65 16.75 -16.85
CA GLU A 164 -17.39 15.76 -17.63
C GLU A 164 -17.33 16.08 -19.14
N GLY A 165 -16.90 15.10 -19.94
CA GLY A 165 -16.70 15.26 -21.40
C GLY A 165 -15.53 16.18 -21.78
N GLY A 166 -14.65 16.50 -20.83
CA GLY A 166 -13.49 17.36 -21.01
C GLY A 166 -12.28 16.63 -21.63
N SER A 167 -11.10 17.16 -21.37
CA SER A 167 -9.84 16.55 -21.78
C SER A 167 -9.01 16.12 -20.59
N ALA A 168 -8.35 14.96 -20.73
CA ALA A 168 -7.45 14.43 -19.73
C ALA A 168 -6.36 15.43 -19.35
N SER A 169 -6.07 15.51 -18.05
CA SER A 169 -5.02 16.39 -17.55
C SER A 169 -3.62 15.87 -17.92
N ARG A 170 -2.75 16.79 -18.34
CA ARG A 170 -1.30 16.54 -18.45
C ARG A 170 -0.64 16.34 -17.07
N TYR A 171 -1.17 17.01 -16.05
CA TYR A 171 -0.60 17.08 -14.71
C TYR A 171 -1.38 16.18 -13.75
N LEU A 172 -0.70 15.59 -12.75
CA LEU A 172 -1.33 14.77 -11.73
C LEU A 172 -2.13 15.68 -10.81
N LEU A 173 -3.39 15.33 -10.60
CA LEU A 173 -4.33 16.08 -9.80
C LEU A 173 -4.81 15.22 -8.63
N LYS A 174 -5.29 15.88 -7.59
CA LYS A 174 -5.79 15.25 -6.37
C LYS A 174 -7.03 15.96 -5.85
N ALA A 175 -7.89 15.19 -5.19
CA ALA A 175 -9.05 15.73 -4.49
C ALA A 175 -9.38 14.88 -3.26
N GLN A 176 -10.27 15.40 -2.41
CA GLN A 176 -10.80 14.68 -1.26
C GLN A 176 -12.29 14.45 -1.42
N VAL A 177 -12.73 13.20 -1.21
CA VAL A 177 -14.13 12.78 -1.30
C VAL A 177 -14.57 12.09 0.00
N PRO A 178 -15.76 12.41 0.53
CA PRO A 178 -16.27 11.76 1.73
C PRO A 178 -16.97 10.44 1.37
N PHE A 179 -16.90 9.48 2.28
CA PHE A 179 -17.64 8.22 2.22
C PHE A 179 -19.15 8.44 2.15
N VAL A 180 -19.81 7.63 1.32
CA VAL A 180 -21.26 7.50 1.22
C VAL A 180 -21.62 6.05 1.51
N ASP A 181 -22.47 5.80 2.50
CA ASP A 181 -22.89 4.43 2.83
C ASP A 181 -23.69 3.79 1.70
N ASP A 182 -23.61 2.47 1.60
CA ASP A 182 -24.16 1.73 0.46
C ASP A 182 -25.68 1.93 0.29
N THR A 183 -26.41 2.15 1.40
CA THR A 183 -27.86 2.41 1.34
C THR A 183 -28.14 3.77 0.74
N THR A 184 -27.44 4.81 1.19
CA THR A 184 -27.52 6.14 0.60
C THR A 184 -27.08 6.12 -0.87
N CYS A 185 -26.00 5.42 -1.20
CA CYS A 185 -25.50 5.33 -2.56
C CYS A 185 -26.50 4.64 -3.49
N ARG A 186 -27.03 3.47 -3.13
CA ARG A 186 -28.05 2.77 -3.92
C ARG A 186 -29.31 3.62 -4.16
N ASN A 187 -29.67 4.46 -3.19
CA ASN A 187 -30.82 5.35 -3.28
C ASN A 187 -30.53 6.68 -4.01
N SER A 188 -29.30 6.91 -4.46
CA SER A 188 -28.91 8.16 -5.13
C SER A 188 -29.44 8.29 -6.56
N GLY A 189 -29.93 7.19 -7.15
CA GLY A 189 -30.57 7.21 -8.47
C GLY A 189 -30.71 5.83 -9.08
N SER A 190 -31.43 5.73 -10.21
CA SER A 190 -31.64 4.44 -10.90
C SER A 190 -30.35 3.78 -11.36
N TYR A 191 -29.29 4.56 -11.61
CA TYR A 191 -27.96 4.07 -11.97
C TYR A 191 -27.34 3.18 -10.90
N TYR A 192 -27.58 3.49 -9.61
CA TYR A 192 -26.96 2.80 -8.48
C TYR A 192 -27.78 1.61 -7.95
N ARG A 193 -28.89 1.24 -8.63
CA ARG A 193 -29.77 0.16 -8.16
C ARG A 193 -29.06 -1.18 -8.02
N ASP A 194 -28.09 -1.44 -8.89
CA ASP A 194 -27.36 -2.69 -8.95
C ASP A 194 -26.04 -2.65 -8.15
N LEU A 195 -25.85 -1.62 -7.29
CA LEU A 195 -24.69 -1.50 -6.41
C LEU A 195 -24.51 -2.77 -5.57
N ILE A 196 -23.33 -3.37 -5.68
CA ILE A 196 -22.96 -4.63 -5.05
C ILE A 196 -22.35 -4.34 -3.68
N PHE A 197 -23.20 -4.48 -2.66
CA PHE A 197 -22.79 -4.27 -1.26
C PHE A 197 -21.63 -5.18 -0.90
N ASN A 198 -20.69 -4.66 -0.12
CA ASN A 198 -19.44 -5.31 0.25
C ASN A 198 -18.44 -5.55 -0.89
N ALA A 199 -18.73 -5.19 -2.14
CA ALA A 199 -17.76 -5.24 -3.24
C ALA A 199 -17.44 -3.84 -3.79
N GLU A 200 -18.32 -2.88 -3.54
CA GLU A 200 -18.27 -1.51 -4.04
C GLU A 200 -18.42 -0.51 -2.89
N LEU A 201 -17.59 0.53 -2.90
CA LEU A 201 -17.65 1.68 -2.01
C LEU A 201 -18.06 2.91 -2.79
N CYS A 202 -18.88 3.76 -2.17
CA CYS A 202 -19.23 5.05 -2.74
C CYS A 202 -18.56 6.20 -2.00
N ALA A 203 -18.14 7.21 -2.75
CA ALA A 203 -17.61 8.44 -2.18
C ALA A 203 -17.93 9.65 -3.06
N GLY A 204 -18.29 10.76 -2.44
CA GLY A 204 -18.65 11.99 -3.14
C GLY A 204 -19.51 12.92 -2.28
N TYR A 205 -19.56 14.19 -2.67
CA TYR A 205 -20.42 15.17 -2.00
C TYR A 205 -21.84 15.11 -2.56
N PRO A 206 -22.89 15.21 -1.71
CA PRO A 206 -24.27 15.30 -2.19
C PRO A 206 -24.48 16.43 -3.20
N GLU A 207 -23.80 17.56 -3.01
CA GLU A 207 -23.88 18.72 -3.90
C GLU A 207 -23.22 18.49 -5.27
N GLY A 208 -22.40 17.45 -5.40
CA GLY A 208 -21.50 17.23 -6.54
C GLY A 208 -20.25 18.10 -6.45
N GLY A 209 -19.67 18.44 -7.60
CA GLY A 209 -18.56 19.38 -7.74
C GLY A 209 -17.17 18.80 -7.47
N VAL A 210 -17.04 17.71 -6.69
CA VAL A 210 -15.77 16.97 -6.54
C VAL A 210 -15.95 15.49 -6.82
N ASP A 211 -15.21 14.96 -7.80
CA ASP A 211 -15.27 13.56 -8.21
C ASP A 211 -14.08 13.13 -9.07
N THR A 212 -13.88 11.84 -9.23
CA THR A 212 -13.07 11.27 -10.31
C THR A 212 -13.79 11.35 -11.65
N CYS A 213 -13.04 11.45 -12.75
CA CYS A 213 -13.63 11.47 -14.09
C CYS A 213 -12.94 10.50 -15.05
N GLN A 214 -13.33 10.54 -16.33
CA GLN A 214 -12.77 9.70 -17.37
C GLN A 214 -11.24 9.78 -17.37
N GLY A 215 -10.54 8.65 -17.35
CA GLY A 215 -9.08 8.61 -17.28
C GLY A 215 -8.47 8.63 -15.87
N ASP A 216 -9.29 8.72 -14.82
CA ASP A 216 -8.92 8.34 -13.45
C ASP A 216 -9.24 6.86 -13.16
N SER A 217 -10.05 6.22 -14.00
CA SER A 217 -10.39 4.79 -13.97
C SER A 217 -9.18 3.91 -13.63
N GLY A 218 -9.34 3.02 -12.67
CA GLY A 218 -8.27 2.15 -12.17
C GLY A 218 -7.27 2.82 -11.23
N GLY A 219 -7.32 4.14 -11.05
CA GLY A 219 -6.53 4.86 -10.05
C GLY A 219 -6.89 4.46 -8.61
N PRO A 220 -5.99 4.70 -7.64
CA PRO A 220 -6.25 4.39 -6.25
C PRO A 220 -7.13 5.46 -5.59
N MET A 221 -8.06 5.01 -4.75
CA MET A 221 -8.63 5.80 -3.67
C MET A 221 -7.97 5.37 -2.37
N PHE A 222 -7.41 6.31 -1.60
CA PHE A 222 -6.53 6.00 -0.48
C PHE A 222 -6.68 6.99 0.67
N ARG A 223 -6.28 6.58 1.86
CA ARG A 223 -6.26 7.44 3.06
C ARG A 223 -5.11 7.07 3.98
N ARG A 224 -4.93 7.85 5.04
CA ARG A 224 -3.94 7.54 6.07
C ARG A 224 -4.47 6.52 7.08
N ASP A 225 -3.63 5.57 7.44
CA ASP A 225 -3.87 4.62 8.53
C ASP A 225 -3.59 5.25 9.90
N ASN A 226 -3.70 4.45 10.97
CA ASN A 226 -3.44 4.89 12.34
C ASN A 226 -1.97 5.28 12.60
N ASN A 227 -1.05 4.82 11.76
CA ASN A 227 0.37 5.16 11.82
C ASN A 227 0.73 6.32 10.89
N ASN A 228 -0.28 7.00 10.33
CA ASN A 228 -0.13 8.11 9.38
C ASN A 228 0.50 7.68 8.04
N ALA A 229 0.53 6.39 7.71
CA ALA A 229 0.97 5.83 6.45
C ALA A 229 -0.19 5.76 5.43
N TRP A 230 0.11 5.90 4.14
CA TRP A 230 -0.91 5.80 3.10
C TRP A 230 -1.29 4.35 2.83
N ILE A 231 -2.58 4.09 2.71
CA ILE A 231 -3.16 2.79 2.37
C ILE A 231 -4.24 2.95 1.30
N GLN A 232 -4.26 2.04 0.33
CA GLN A 232 -5.30 1.98 -0.68
C GLN A 232 -6.56 1.33 -0.10
N VAL A 233 -7.69 2.03 -0.24
CA VAL A 233 -9.01 1.61 0.24
C VAL A 233 -9.94 1.28 -0.92
N GLY A 234 -9.77 1.95 -2.07
CA GLY A 234 -10.57 1.72 -3.26
C GLY A 234 -9.78 1.74 -4.56
N ILE A 235 -10.44 1.31 -5.63
CA ILE A 235 -9.99 1.44 -7.02
C ILE A 235 -11.12 2.14 -7.79
N VAL A 236 -10.82 3.25 -8.47
CA VAL A 236 -11.81 4.00 -9.27
C VAL A 236 -12.43 3.07 -10.32
N SER A 237 -13.75 2.91 -10.29
CA SER A 237 -14.46 1.94 -11.14
C SER A 237 -15.44 2.62 -12.10
N HIS A 238 -16.52 3.23 -11.60
CA HIS A 238 -17.55 3.84 -12.43
C HIS A 238 -18.34 4.94 -11.70
N GLY A 239 -19.28 5.60 -12.38
CA GLY A 239 -20.11 6.68 -11.82
C GLY A 239 -21.13 7.21 -12.84
N ASP A 240 -22.19 7.87 -12.36
CA ASP A 240 -23.18 8.56 -13.21
C ASP A 240 -22.72 9.97 -13.59
N GLY A 241 -21.84 10.04 -14.59
CA GLY A 241 -21.15 11.27 -14.97
C GLY A 241 -20.01 11.61 -13.99
N CYS A 242 -19.49 12.84 -14.07
CA CYS A 242 -18.42 13.29 -13.18
C CYS A 242 -18.92 14.46 -12.33
N ALA A 243 -18.90 14.30 -11.01
CA ALA A 243 -19.20 15.35 -10.03
C ALA A 243 -20.61 15.94 -10.15
N ARG A 244 -21.57 15.15 -10.63
CA ARG A 244 -22.98 15.57 -10.65
C ARG A 244 -23.56 15.56 -9.24
N ARG A 245 -24.57 16.40 -9.01
CA ARG A 245 -25.32 16.41 -7.75
C ARG A 245 -25.95 15.03 -7.52
N ASN A 246 -25.84 14.52 -6.30
CA ASN A 246 -26.33 13.19 -5.89
C ASN A 246 -25.80 12.04 -6.77
N ALA A 247 -24.60 12.17 -7.32
CA ALA A 247 -23.96 11.12 -8.10
C ALA A 247 -22.57 10.82 -7.51
N PRO A 248 -22.49 10.02 -6.43
CA PRO A 248 -21.20 9.64 -5.88
C PRO A 248 -20.44 8.73 -6.86
N GLY A 249 -19.10 8.85 -6.86
CA GLY A 249 -18.25 7.90 -7.55
C GLY A 249 -18.30 6.53 -6.89
N VAL A 250 -18.19 5.47 -7.70
CA VAL A 250 -18.14 4.07 -7.25
C VAL A 250 -16.75 3.50 -7.43
N TYR A 251 -16.26 2.86 -6.38
CA TYR A 251 -14.92 2.33 -6.25
C TYR A 251 -15.00 0.85 -5.87
N THR A 252 -14.10 0.01 -6.37
CA THR A 252 -13.99 -1.36 -5.84
C THR A 252 -13.54 -1.33 -4.39
N GLU A 253 -14.23 -2.04 -3.49
CA GLU A 253 -13.89 -2.18 -2.07
C GLU A 253 -12.65 -3.07 -1.90
N VAL A 254 -11.47 -2.47 -1.71
CA VAL A 254 -10.20 -3.22 -1.70
C VAL A 254 -10.12 -4.20 -0.53
N SER A 255 -10.69 -3.85 0.63
CA SER A 255 -10.68 -4.68 1.84
C SER A 255 -11.31 -6.06 1.60
N THR A 256 -12.39 -6.13 0.82
CA THR A 256 -13.06 -7.38 0.44
C THR A 256 -12.20 -8.26 -0.45
N PHE A 257 -11.48 -7.67 -1.40
CA PHE A 257 -10.67 -8.43 -2.37
C PHE A 257 -9.21 -8.59 -1.97
N ALA A 258 -8.80 -8.08 -0.80
CA ALA A 258 -7.40 -8.02 -0.39
C ALA A 258 -6.68 -9.38 -0.45
N SER A 259 -7.33 -10.44 0.03
CA SER A 259 -6.79 -11.81 -0.01
C SER A 259 -6.62 -12.32 -1.45
N ALA A 260 -7.57 -12.02 -2.35
CA ALA A 260 -7.52 -12.44 -3.74
C ALA A 260 -6.47 -11.67 -4.53
N ILE A 261 -6.36 -10.35 -4.30
CA ILE A 261 -5.31 -9.48 -4.85
C ILE A 261 -3.94 -10.01 -4.42
N ALA A 262 -3.75 -10.25 -3.12
CA ALA A 262 -2.48 -10.72 -2.58
C ALA A 262 -2.09 -12.10 -3.11
N ALA A 263 -3.03 -13.05 -3.18
CA ALA A 263 -2.80 -14.38 -3.72
C ALA A 263 -2.36 -14.30 -5.19
N LYS A 264 -3.08 -13.52 -6.02
CA LYS A 264 -2.73 -13.39 -7.42
C LYS A 264 -1.42 -12.65 -7.66
N ALA A 265 -1.14 -11.60 -6.89
CA ALA A 265 0.11 -10.88 -6.96
C ALA A 265 1.31 -11.80 -6.67
N ALA A 266 1.18 -12.68 -5.66
CA ALA A 266 2.19 -13.68 -5.34
C ALA A 266 2.41 -14.68 -6.49
N GLU A 267 1.34 -15.19 -7.11
CA GLU A 267 1.43 -16.09 -8.27
C GLU A 267 2.15 -15.45 -9.46
N LEU A 268 1.96 -14.15 -9.70
CA LEU A 268 2.58 -13.43 -10.81
C LEU A 268 4.06 -13.14 -10.60
N GLY A 269 4.68 -13.60 -9.50
CA GLY A 269 6.09 -13.36 -9.20
C GLY A 269 6.39 -11.91 -8.81
N GLY A 270 5.35 -11.08 -8.62
CA GLY A 270 5.48 -9.82 -7.90
C GLY A 270 5.30 -10.09 -6.42
N GLY A 271 6.19 -10.93 -5.88
CA GLY A 271 6.10 -11.51 -4.54
C GLY A 271 5.57 -10.54 -3.48
N PRO A 272 4.80 -11.05 -2.51
CA PRO A 272 3.97 -10.26 -1.61
C PRO A 272 4.71 -9.08 -0.94
N THR A 273 4.21 -7.86 -1.13
CA THR A 273 4.04 -6.91 0.00
C THR A 273 2.56 -6.73 0.29
N PRO A 274 1.90 -7.70 0.95
CA PRO A 274 0.90 -7.32 1.92
C PRO A 274 1.62 -6.41 2.93
N PRO A 275 0.94 -5.40 3.51
CA PRO A 275 1.37 -4.94 4.81
C PRO A 275 1.58 -6.19 5.65
N PRO A 276 2.70 -6.32 6.36
CA PRO A 276 2.84 -7.38 7.33
C PRO A 276 1.63 -7.26 8.26
N THR A 277 0.68 -8.19 8.19
CA THR A 277 -0.49 -8.20 9.08
C THR A 277 -0.13 -8.68 10.49
N GLY A 278 1.16 -8.72 10.80
CA GLY A 278 1.70 -8.61 12.14
C GLY A 278 3.11 -8.03 12.12
N LYS A 279 3.63 -7.76 13.31
CA LYS A 279 4.88 -7.00 13.48
C LYS A 279 6.04 -7.68 12.74
N VAL A 280 6.79 -6.89 11.98
CA VAL A 280 8.02 -7.35 11.33
C VAL A 280 9.21 -7.06 12.21
N PHE A 281 10.10 -8.05 12.27
CA PHE A 281 11.41 -7.90 12.84
C PHE A 281 12.40 -8.39 11.79
N GLU A 282 13.47 -7.64 11.58
CA GLU A 282 14.46 -7.94 10.54
C GLU A 282 15.88 -7.82 11.09
N ASN A 283 16.80 -8.54 10.44
CA ASN A 283 18.23 -8.36 10.63
C ASN A 283 18.89 -8.33 9.24
N THR A 284 19.55 -7.22 8.95
CA THR A 284 20.27 -6.91 7.70
C THR A 284 21.78 -6.99 7.87
N GLY A 285 22.26 -7.56 8.98
CA GLY A 285 23.67 -7.76 9.26
C GLY A 285 24.20 -9.00 8.58
N ASN A 286 25.24 -8.82 7.76
CA ASN A 286 25.85 -9.92 7.03
C ASN A 286 26.48 -10.95 7.98
N VAL A 287 26.17 -12.23 7.75
CA VAL A 287 26.81 -13.35 8.46
C VAL A 287 27.42 -14.29 7.43
N SER A 288 28.75 -14.34 7.36
CA SER A 288 29.49 -15.23 6.46
C SER A 288 29.16 -16.69 6.77
N ILE A 289 28.87 -17.45 5.72
CA ILE A 289 28.65 -18.89 5.80
C ILE A 289 29.96 -19.56 5.38
N PRO A 290 30.61 -20.34 6.27
CA PRO A 290 31.84 -21.04 5.93
C PRO A 290 31.55 -22.21 4.97
N ASP A 291 32.37 -22.33 3.92
CA ASP A 291 32.37 -23.43 2.95
C ASP A 291 32.55 -24.79 3.66
N ALA A 292 31.67 -25.75 3.38
CA ALA A 292 31.58 -27.06 4.06
C ALA A 292 31.72 -27.00 5.60
N GLY A 293 31.26 -25.91 6.22
CA GLY A 293 31.61 -25.57 7.59
C GLY A 293 30.53 -25.86 8.64
N ALA A 294 30.80 -25.42 9.87
CA ALA A 294 29.81 -25.43 10.94
C ALA A 294 28.67 -24.46 10.63
N ALA A 295 27.45 -24.82 11.03
CA ALA A 295 26.29 -23.96 10.89
C ALA A 295 26.49 -22.61 11.60
N VAL A 296 26.14 -21.52 10.93
CA VAL A 296 26.16 -20.16 11.47
C VAL A 296 24.75 -19.72 11.86
N THR A 297 24.64 -18.73 12.73
CA THR A 297 23.35 -18.17 13.15
C THR A 297 23.31 -16.65 13.05
N SER A 298 22.26 -16.11 12.44
CA SER A 298 21.87 -14.70 12.53
C SER A 298 20.66 -14.58 13.46
N SER A 299 20.60 -13.57 14.32
CA SER A 299 19.58 -13.47 15.39
C SER A 299 18.67 -12.26 15.21
N ILE A 300 17.39 -12.40 15.49
CA ILE A 300 16.40 -11.32 15.54
C ILE A 300 15.78 -11.29 16.95
N ALA A 301 15.82 -10.12 17.60
CA ALA A 301 15.14 -9.89 18.86
C ALA A 301 13.69 -9.45 18.61
N VAL A 302 12.74 -10.34 18.91
CA VAL A 302 11.31 -10.07 18.79
C VAL A 302 10.80 -9.49 20.10
N THR A 303 10.48 -8.19 20.10
CA THR A 303 10.04 -7.45 21.28
C THR A 303 8.62 -6.92 21.12
N GLY A 304 7.89 -6.77 22.23
CA GLY A 304 6.53 -6.21 22.22
C GLY A 304 5.47 -7.12 21.56
N LEU A 305 5.76 -8.41 21.38
CA LEU A 305 4.76 -9.44 21.09
C LEU A 305 4.59 -10.34 22.32
N THR A 306 3.34 -10.58 22.70
CA THR A 306 2.95 -11.46 23.81
C THR A 306 2.14 -12.62 23.28
N GLY A 307 2.25 -13.80 23.90
CA GLY A 307 1.51 -14.99 23.50
C GLY A 307 2.30 -15.91 22.55
N LYS A 308 1.58 -16.76 21.83
CA LYS A 308 2.15 -17.74 20.90
C LYS A 308 2.38 -17.14 19.51
N ALA A 309 3.38 -17.62 18.79
CA ALA A 309 3.59 -17.28 17.38
C ALA A 309 2.45 -17.88 16.52
N PRO A 310 2.20 -17.37 15.30
CA PRO A 310 1.17 -17.94 14.44
C PRO A 310 1.59 -19.29 13.82
N ALA A 311 0.61 -20.09 13.41
CA ALA A 311 0.84 -21.29 12.60
C ALA A 311 1.29 -20.96 11.15
N THR A 312 1.28 -19.69 10.79
CA THR A 312 1.59 -19.19 9.45
C THR A 312 2.77 -18.20 9.46
N LEU A 313 3.65 -18.30 10.47
CA LEU A 313 4.82 -17.42 10.64
C LEU A 313 5.62 -17.36 9.34
N LYS A 314 5.82 -16.15 8.82
CA LYS A 314 6.59 -15.97 7.58
C LYS A 314 8.04 -15.68 7.89
N VAL A 315 8.93 -16.42 7.24
CA VAL A 315 10.39 -16.26 7.37
C VAL A 315 10.94 -15.88 6.00
N GLY A 316 11.15 -14.58 5.78
CA GLY A 316 11.78 -14.07 4.57
C GLY A 316 13.30 -14.17 4.70
N VAL A 317 13.97 -14.76 3.73
CA VAL A 317 15.43 -14.88 3.70
C VAL A 317 15.98 -14.30 2.41
N ASP A 318 17.10 -13.60 2.51
CA ASP A 318 18.00 -13.25 1.42
C ASP A 318 19.40 -13.74 1.79
N ILE A 319 19.80 -14.84 1.16
CA ILE A 319 21.11 -15.46 1.34
C ILE A 319 21.82 -15.44 0.00
N LYS A 320 23.00 -14.83 -0.05
CA LYS A 320 23.86 -14.88 -1.23
C LYS A 320 24.71 -16.13 -1.18
N HIS A 321 24.66 -16.96 -2.22
CA HIS A 321 25.43 -18.19 -2.33
C HIS A 321 25.57 -18.57 -3.80
N THR A 322 26.74 -19.07 -4.22
CA THR A 322 27.01 -19.46 -5.60
C THR A 322 26.38 -20.78 -6.01
N TYR A 323 26.01 -21.63 -5.04
CA TYR A 323 25.25 -22.85 -5.27
C TYR A 323 24.25 -23.08 -4.14
N ARG A 324 22.97 -22.74 -4.32
CA ARG A 324 22.00 -22.79 -3.22
C ARG A 324 21.63 -24.21 -2.79
N GLY A 325 21.98 -25.19 -3.61
CA GLY A 325 21.78 -26.61 -3.34
C GLY A 325 22.51 -27.10 -2.10
N ASP A 326 23.60 -26.47 -1.69
CA ASP A 326 24.40 -26.97 -0.56
C ASP A 326 23.84 -26.55 0.81
N LEU A 327 22.92 -25.58 0.79
CA LEU A 327 22.43 -24.96 2.00
C LEU A 327 21.35 -25.77 2.69
N VAL A 328 21.56 -26.01 3.97
CA VAL A 328 20.53 -26.36 4.95
C VAL A 328 20.14 -25.11 5.73
N ILE A 329 18.84 -24.84 5.81
CA ILE A 329 18.30 -23.66 6.47
C ILE A 329 17.24 -24.08 7.50
N ASP A 330 17.46 -23.67 8.74
CA ASP A 330 16.57 -23.88 9.87
C ASP A 330 16.17 -22.55 10.51
N LEU A 331 14.91 -22.43 10.92
CA LEU A 331 14.49 -21.43 11.89
C LEU A 331 14.65 -22.02 13.30
N VAL A 332 15.25 -21.26 14.22
CA VAL A 332 15.39 -21.64 15.63
C VAL A 332 14.54 -20.71 16.48
N ALA A 333 13.58 -21.29 17.20
CA ALA A 333 12.70 -20.59 18.13
C ALA A 333 13.44 -20.19 19.43
N PRO A 334 12.87 -19.27 20.25
CA PRO A 334 13.51 -18.81 21.48
C PRO A 334 13.79 -19.91 22.51
N ASP A 335 13.03 -21.00 22.48
CA ASP A 335 13.22 -22.17 23.34
C ASP A 335 14.29 -23.16 22.80
N GLY A 336 14.81 -22.92 21.60
CA GLY A 336 15.78 -23.77 20.92
C GLY A 336 15.18 -24.78 19.93
N THR A 337 13.85 -24.88 19.83
CA THR A 337 13.16 -25.73 18.86
C THR A 337 13.51 -25.30 17.43
N THR A 338 13.78 -26.27 16.55
CA THR A 338 14.23 -26.01 15.17
C THR A 338 13.20 -26.44 14.14
N TYR A 339 12.97 -25.61 13.13
CA TYR A 339 12.08 -25.86 12.00
C TYR A 339 12.86 -25.87 10.70
N ARG A 340 12.89 -27.01 10.02
CA ARG A 340 13.56 -27.19 8.72
C ARG A 340 12.80 -26.46 7.62
N MET A 341 13.42 -25.42 7.06
CA MET A 341 12.87 -24.65 5.95
C MET A 341 13.41 -25.13 4.60
N LYS A 342 14.69 -25.52 4.56
CA LYS A 342 15.33 -26.04 3.35
C LYS A 342 16.37 -27.12 3.69
N ASN A 343 16.34 -28.20 2.91
CA ASN A 343 17.40 -29.22 2.87
C ASN A 343 18.38 -28.93 1.72
N ALA A 344 19.58 -29.48 1.85
CA ALA A 344 20.50 -29.58 0.72
C ALA A 344 19.87 -30.42 -0.41
N SER A 345 20.22 -30.09 -1.65
CA SER A 345 19.63 -30.62 -2.88
C SER A 345 20.55 -30.35 -4.08
N ASN A 346 20.31 -30.98 -5.22
CA ASN A 346 21.06 -30.74 -6.47
C ASN A 346 20.60 -29.46 -7.22
N ASP A 347 20.35 -28.38 -6.48
CA ASP A 347 19.84 -27.12 -7.05
C ASP A 347 20.99 -26.15 -7.30
N SER A 348 21.42 -26.09 -8.56
CA SER A 348 22.58 -25.30 -8.98
C SER A 348 22.32 -23.81 -9.18
N SER A 349 21.16 -23.30 -8.74
CA SER A 349 20.87 -21.87 -8.87
C SER A 349 21.60 -21.08 -7.79
N ASP A 350 21.98 -19.86 -8.11
CA ASP A 350 22.50 -18.91 -7.12
C ASP A 350 21.39 -18.47 -6.14
N ASN A 351 21.81 -18.14 -4.93
CA ASN A 351 21.06 -17.43 -3.88
C ASN A 351 19.78 -18.13 -3.38
N VAL A 352 19.42 -17.84 -2.14
CA VAL A 352 18.10 -18.19 -1.58
C VAL A 352 17.38 -16.90 -1.23
N ILE A 353 16.52 -16.45 -2.14
CA ILE A 353 15.65 -15.28 -1.96
C ILE A 353 14.22 -15.77 -1.99
N THR A 354 13.66 -16.06 -0.82
CA THR A 354 12.31 -16.63 -0.71
C THR A 354 11.70 -16.37 0.66
N THR A 355 10.41 -16.66 0.81
CA THR A 355 9.71 -16.61 2.08
C THR A 355 9.12 -17.97 2.41
N TYR A 356 9.54 -18.53 3.54
CA TYR A 356 8.99 -19.77 4.09
C TYR A 356 7.79 -19.49 4.98
N THR A 357 6.90 -20.47 5.10
CA THR A 357 5.82 -20.46 6.10
C THR A 357 6.11 -21.57 7.10
N VAL A 358 6.20 -21.21 8.38
CA VAL A 358 6.49 -22.14 9.47
C VAL A 358 5.32 -22.18 10.43
N ASP A 359 4.87 -23.38 10.78
CA ASP A 359 3.94 -23.56 11.89
C ASP A 359 4.70 -23.46 13.20
N ALA A 360 4.70 -22.25 13.78
CA ALA A 360 5.32 -21.95 15.06
C ALA A 360 4.28 -21.78 16.17
N SER A 361 3.06 -22.32 16.01
CA SER A 361 1.96 -22.10 16.96
C SER A 361 2.21 -22.67 18.37
N SER A 362 3.18 -23.58 18.51
CA SER A 362 3.68 -24.07 19.80
C SER A 362 4.60 -23.09 20.52
N GLU A 363 5.17 -22.12 19.82
CA GLU A 363 6.27 -21.29 20.30
C GLU A 363 5.82 -19.96 20.90
N VAL A 364 6.57 -19.44 21.87
CA VAL A 364 6.36 -18.08 22.36
C VAL A 364 6.84 -17.09 21.31
N ALA A 365 6.00 -16.10 20.95
CA ALA A 365 6.33 -15.14 19.91
C ALA A 365 7.50 -14.21 20.29
N GLY A 366 7.47 -13.67 21.52
CA GLY A 366 8.51 -12.81 22.04
C GLY A 366 9.78 -13.59 22.43
N GLY A 367 10.94 -13.08 22.05
CA GLY A 367 12.24 -13.70 22.34
C GLY A 367 13.25 -13.55 21.22
N THR A 368 14.39 -14.21 21.37
CA THR A 368 15.43 -14.22 20.33
C THR A 368 15.22 -15.40 19.40
N TRP A 369 14.82 -15.11 18.16
CA TRP A 369 14.74 -16.08 17.09
C TRP A 369 16.05 -16.09 16.31
N LYS A 370 16.43 -17.23 15.73
CA LYS A 370 17.65 -17.33 14.92
C LYS A 370 17.38 -17.98 13.58
N LEU A 371 17.99 -17.45 12.52
CA LEU A 371 18.17 -18.15 11.27
C LEU A 371 19.48 -18.91 11.35
N ARG A 372 19.41 -20.24 11.26
CA ARG A 372 20.58 -21.12 11.24
C ARG A 372 20.79 -21.61 9.82
N VAL A 373 21.98 -21.34 9.27
CA VAL A 373 22.34 -21.73 7.90
C VAL A 373 23.63 -22.52 7.94
N GLN A 374 23.67 -23.61 7.18
CA GLN A 374 24.86 -24.43 7.01
C GLN A 374 25.07 -24.71 5.54
N ASP A 375 26.28 -24.45 5.07
CA ASP A 375 26.78 -25.04 3.83
C ASP A 375 27.32 -26.44 4.13
N THR A 376 26.80 -27.44 3.42
CA THR A 376 27.09 -28.86 3.69
C THR A 376 28.06 -29.47 2.68
N TYR A 377 28.40 -28.75 1.61
CA TYR A 377 29.34 -29.20 0.59
C TYR A 377 30.46 -28.17 0.41
N SER A 378 31.51 -28.57 -0.29
CA SER A 378 32.70 -27.77 -0.53
C SER A 378 32.62 -27.06 -1.88
N ALA A 379 33.34 -25.94 -2.03
CA ALA A 379 33.63 -25.18 -3.27
C ALA A 379 32.76 -23.94 -3.50
N ASP A 380 31.71 -23.76 -2.70
CA ASP A 380 30.80 -22.63 -2.80
C ASP A 380 30.86 -21.82 -1.52
N THR A 381 30.64 -20.51 -1.63
CA THR A 381 30.68 -19.63 -0.46
C THR A 381 29.55 -18.63 -0.51
N GLY A 382 29.19 -18.11 0.65
CA GLY A 382 28.15 -17.12 0.72
C GLY A 382 28.00 -16.48 2.08
N TYR A 383 26.90 -15.75 2.23
CA TYR A 383 26.54 -15.10 3.48
C TYR A 383 25.03 -14.88 3.55
N ILE A 384 24.51 -14.88 4.77
CA ILE A 384 23.19 -14.34 5.05
C ILE A 384 23.30 -12.83 4.86
N ASP A 385 22.56 -12.25 3.92
CA ASP A 385 22.54 -10.80 3.65
C ASP A 385 21.48 -10.12 4.50
N SER A 386 20.26 -10.66 4.46
CA SER A 386 19.20 -10.24 5.37
C SER A 386 18.17 -11.34 5.60
N TRP A 387 17.42 -11.22 6.69
CA TRP A 387 16.23 -12.02 6.90
C TRP A 387 15.24 -11.31 7.81
N LYS A 388 13.98 -11.73 7.76
CA LYS A 388 12.89 -11.14 8.53
C LYS A 388 11.86 -12.16 8.97
N LEU A 389 11.23 -11.86 10.10
CA LEU A 389 10.08 -12.56 10.62
C LEU A 389 8.85 -11.66 10.51
N THR A 390 7.77 -12.19 9.98
CA THR A 390 6.44 -11.57 10.01
C THR A 390 5.51 -12.46 10.82
N PHE A 391 5.17 -11.99 12.02
CA PHE A 391 4.22 -12.63 12.93
C PHE A 391 2.76 -12.39 12.55
#